data_AF-A0A914GBF1-F1
#
_entry.id   AF-A0A914GBF1-F1
#
_cell.length_a   1.000
_cell.length_b   1.000
_cell.length_c   1.000
_cell.angle_alpha   90.00
_cell.angle_beta   90.00
_cell.angle_gamma   90.00
#
_symmetry.space_group_name_H-M   'P 1'
#
loop_
_entity.id
_entity.type
_entity.pdbx_description
1 polymer ?
#
loop_
_entity_poly.entity_id
_entity_poly.type
_entity_poly.pdbx_seq_one_letter_code
_entity_poly.pdbx_strand_id
1 'polypeptide(L)'
;MSKKIKKSGEKPSKVKKTEVTDESDIEPEEYDPHDSWDCTVCTFKNRFEAFKCEICDTRKGTSTRKPRVNSNVVQQQALVQSLAMDKAHK
;
A
#
# COMPACT_ATOMS: atom_id res chain seq x y z
N MET A 1 25.24 -9.80 35.32
CA MET A 1 23.94 -9.82 34.60
C MET A 1 23.99 -8.82 33.45
N SER A 2 24.52 -9.22 32.29
CA SER A 2 24.75 -8.27 31.18
C SER A 2 23.59 -8.34 30.19
N LYS A 3 22.82 -7.24 30.12
CA LYS A 3 21.66 -7.06 29.24
C LYS A 3 22.10 -7.09 27.78
N LYS A 4 21.69 -8.10 27.01
CA LYS A 4 21.89 -8.16 25.55
C LYS A 4 20.87 -7.25 24.85
N ILE A 5 21.36 -6.15 24.29
CA ILE A 5 20.59 -5.24 23.42
C ILE A 5 20.43 -5.93 22.07
N LYS A 6 19.19 -6.22 21.65
CA LYS A 6 18.89 -6.76 20.31
C LYS A 6 18.93 -5.60 19.31
N LYS A 7 20.02 -5.49 18.55
CA LYS A 7 20.13 -4.54 17.43
C LYS A 7 19.26 -5.08 16.27
N SER A 8 18.34 -4.25 15.79
CA SER A 8 17.48 -4.52 14.64
C SER A 8 18.33 -4.83 13.41
N GLY A 9 18.09 -5.98 12.78
CA GLY A 9 18.77 -6.36 11.55
C GLY A 9 18.33 -5.47 10.39
N GLU A 10 19.23 -4.63 9.90
CA GLU A 10 19.17 -4.09 8.54
C GLU A 10 19.32 -5.26 7.57
N LYS A 11 18.30 -5.47 6.73
CA LYS A 11 18.41 -6.39 5.59
C LYS A 11 19.39 -5.80 4.58
N PRO A 12 20.33 -6.59 4.03
CA PRO A 12 21.27 -6.07 3.05
C PRO A 12 20.53 -5.73 1.76
N SER A 13 20.51 -4.44 1.42
CA SER A 13 20.18 -3.97 0.07
C SER A 13 21.22 -4.55 -0.88
N LYS A 14 20.78 -5.44 -1.77
CA LYS A 14 21.62 -6.12 -2.74
C LYS A 14 22.18 -5.09 -3.72
N VAL A 15 23.41 -4.63 -3.48
CA VAL A 15 24.18 -3.83 -4.42
C VAL A 15 24.51 -4.74 -5.61
N LYS A 16 23.81 -4.55 -6.74
CA LYS A 16 24.22 -5.15 -8.02
C LYS A 16 25.50 -4.45 -8.47
N LYS A 17 26.61 -5.16 -8.41
CA LYS A 17 27.87 -4.80 -9.07
C LYS A 17 27.63 -4.97 -10.58
N THR A 18 27.49 -3.88 -11.32
CA THR A 18 27.57 -3.90 -12.77
C THR A 18 29.04 -3.79 -13.16
N GLU A 19 29.63 -4.92 -13.51
CA GLU A 19 30.87 -4.96 -14.28
C GLU A 19 30.56 -4.50 -15.71
N VAL A 20 31.27 -3.48 -16.16
CA VAL A 20 31.19 -2.92 -17.50
C VAL A 20 31.92 -3.87 -18.45
N THR A 21 31.19 -4.51 -19.36
CA THR A 21 31.75 -5.19 -20.53
C THR A 21 31.02 -4.72 -21.77
N ASP A 22 31.79 -4.13 -22.68
CA ASP A 22 31.63 -4.05 -24.14
C ASP A 22 30.23 -3.83 -24.75
N GLU A 23 30.04 -2.59 -25.18
CA GLU A 23 29.43 -2.09 -26.42
C GLU A 23 29.01 -3.11 -27.52
N SER A 24 27.94 -3.90 -27.32
CA SER A 24 27.01 -4.33 -28.39
C SER A 24 25.90 -5.24 -27.85
N ASP A 25 24.89 -4.66 -27.21
CA ASP A 25 23.51 -5.19 -27.19
C ASP A 25 22.68 -4.24 -26.31
N ILE A 26 22.17 -3.16 -26.91
CA ILE A 26 21.07 -2.41 -26.32
C ILE A 26 19.81 -3.21 -26.71
N GLU A 27 19.62 -4.35 -26.05
CA GLU A 27 18.27 -4.87 -25.85
C GLU A 27 17.49 -3.76 -25.14
N PRO A 28 16.25 -3.44 -25.55
CA PRO A 28 15.46 -2.48 -24.82
C PRO A 28 15.32 -3.04 -23.41
N GLU A 29 16.00 -2.42 -22.45
CA GLU A 29 15.76 -2.65 -21.03
C GLU A 29 14.25 -2.42 -20.87
N GLU A 30 13.49 -3.51 -20.80
CA GLU A 30 12.05 -3.47 -20.65
C GLU A 30 11.81 -2.64 -19.40
N TYR A 31 11.43 -1.39 -19.59
CA TYR A 31 11.05 -0.50 -18.51
C TYR A 31 9.81 -1.16 -17.90
N ASP A 32 10.01 -1.98 -16.87
CA ASP A 32 8.92 -2.61 -16.15
C ASP A 32 8.10 -1.48 -15.53
N PRO A 33 6.91 -1.15 -16.09
CA PRO A 33 6.12 -0.03 -15.59
C PRO A 33 5.63 -0.28 -14.16
N HIS A 34 5.80 -1.51 -13.67
CA HIS A 34 5.36 -1.95 -12.36
C HIS A 34 6.34 -1.63 -11.22
N ASP A 35 7.50 -1.01 -11.48
CA ASP A 35 8.49 -0.74 -10.43
C ASP A 35 8.14 0.45 -9.49
N SER A 36 6.89 0.94 -9.55
CA SER A 36 6.42 2.01 -8.67
C SER A 36 4.92 1.94 -8.38
N TRP A 37 4.50 2.58 -7.29
CA TRP A 37 3.08 2.74 -6.95
C TRP A 37 2.79 4.15 -6.45
N ASP A 38 1.66 4.70 -6.90
CA ASP A 38 1.21 6.01 -6.49
C ASP A 38 0.44 5.92 -5.17
N CYS A 39 0.78 6.78 -4.21
CA CYS A 39 0.10 6.82 -2.92
C CYS A 39 -1.35 7.32 -3.08
N THR A 40 -2.33 6.55 -2.60
CA THR A 40 -3.75 6.94 -2.64
C THR A 40 -4.10 8.11 -1.72
N VAL A 41 -3.20 8.50 -0.80
CA VAL A 41 -3.42 9.58 0.17
C VAL A 41 -2.72 10.86 -0.25
N CYS A 42 -1.44 10.81 -0.63
CA CYS A 42 -0.64 11.99 -0.92
C CYS A 42 -0.07 12.05 -2.34
N THR A 43 -0.49 11.13 -3.23
CA THR A 43 -0.10 11.02 -4.65
C THR A 43 1.39 10.87 -4.94
N PHE A 44 2.23 10.77 -3.92
CA PHE A 44 3.66 10.51 -4.08
C PHE A 44 3.92 9.14 -4.72
N LYS A 45 4.84 9.11 -5.70
CA LYS A 45 5.25 7.92 -6.44
C LYS A 45 6.33 7.16 -5.67
N ASN A 46 5.95 6.07 -5.00
CA ASN A 46 6.84 5.26 -4.20
C ASN A 46 7.47 4.14 -5.03
N ARG A 47 8.65 3.66 -4.60
CA ARG A 47 9.29 2.45 -5.15
C ARG A 47 8.42 1.22 -4.92
N PHE A 48 8.51 0.22 -5.81
CA PHE A 48 7.69 -0.98 -5.69
C PHE A 48 7.94 -1.77 -4.40
N GLU A 49 9.18 -1.82 -3.90
CA GLU A 49 9.55 -2.55 -2.68
C GLU A 49 9.11 -1.85 -1.39
N ALA A 50 8.74 -0.55 -1.46
CA ALA A 50 8.28 0.19 -0.30
C ALA A 50 6.88 -0.29 0.12
N PHE A 51 6.76 -0.81 1.35
CA PHE A 51 5.48 -1.26 1.92
C PHE A 51 4.61 -0.13 2.48
N LYS A 52 5.20 1.06 2.64
CA LYS A 52 4.53 2.28 3.08
C LYS A 52 5.07 3.48 2.31
N CYS A 53 4.28 4.53 2.25
CA CYS A 53 4.66 5.77 1.60
C CYS A 53 5.77 6.48 2.36
N GLU A 54 6.80 6.96 1.66
CA GLU A 54 7.93 7.66 2.28
C GLU A 54 7.58 9.07 2.79
N ILE A 55 6.49 9.66 2.28
CA ILE A 55 6.05 11.02 2.65
C ILE A 55 5.00 11.00 3.77
N CYS A 56 3.97 10.17 3.63
CA CYS A 56 2.82 10.16 4.54
C CYS A 56 2.65 8.87 5.36
N ASP A 57 3.59 7.93 5.27
CA ASP A 57 3.58 6.63 5.96
C ASP A 57 2.36 5.73 5.69
N THR A 58 1.48 6.10 4.74
CA THR A 58 0.32 5.29 4.35
C THR A 58 0.78 3.98 3.70
N ARG A 59 0.22 2.85 4.10
CA ARG A 59 0.60 1.53 3.59
C ARG A 59 0.15 1.29 2.16
N LYS A 60 0.98 0.61 1.36
CA LYS A 60 0.67 0.11 0.00
C LYS A 60 -0.50 -0.87 0.09
N GLY A 61 -1.66 -0.54 -0.49
CA GLY A 61 -2.84 -1.41 -0.57
C GLY A 61 -3.32 -1.98 0.77
N THR A 62 -4.15 -1.25 1.51
CA THR A 62 -4.53 -1.63 2.89
C THR A 62 -5.64 -2.67 3.03
N SER A 63 -6.24 -3.20 1.95
CA SER A 63 -7.18 -4.31 2.06
C SER A 63 -7.23 -5.18 0.82
N THR A 64 -6.65 -6.37 0.90
CA THR A 64 -6.96 -7.50 -0.01
C THR A 64 -8.24 -8.24 0.37
N ARG A 65 -8.89 -7.88 1.49
CA ARG A 65 -10.16 -8.51 1.85
C ARG A 65 -11.27 -7.95 0.96
N LYS A 66 -12.01 -8.87 0.31
CA LYS A 66 -13.31 -8.56 -0.28
C LYS A 66 -14.16 -7.88 0.81
N PRO A 67 -14.69 -6.67 0.58
CA PRO A 67 -15.53 -6.02 1.57
C PRO A 67 -16.74 -6.93 1.83
N ARG A 68 -16.82 -7.49 3.04
CA ARG A 68 -18.01 -8.20 3.50
C ARG A 68 -18.88 -7.19 4.20
N VAL A 69 -20.03 -6.90 3.60
CA VAL A 69 -21.04 -6.05 4.25
C VAL A 69 -21.62 -6.80 5.45
N ASN A 70 -21.67 -6.13 6.61
CA ASN A 70 -22.30 -6.71 7.79
C ASN A 70 -23.82 -6.56 7.67
N SER A 71 -24.55 -7.67 7.62
CA SER A 71 -26.02 -7.67 7.48
C SER A 71 -26.73 -6.85 8.56
N ASN A 72 -26.21 -6.84 9.80
CA ASN A 72 -26.77 -6.05 10.89
C ASN A 72 -26.71 -4.55 10.59
N VAL A 73 -25.63 -4.08 9.96
CA VAL A 73 -25.45 -2.68 9.59
C VAL A 73 -26.46 -2.30 8.49
N VAL A 74 -26.68 -3.17 7.51
CA VAL A 74 -27.67 -2.94 6.44
C VAL A 74 -29.09 -2.81 7.03
N GLN A 75 -29.46 -3.71 7.95
CA GLN A 75 -30.77 -3.65 8.61
C GLN A 75 -30.94 -2.38 9.44
N GLN A 76 -29.93 -1.98 10.21
CA GLN A 76 -29.96 -0.73 10.98
C GLN A 76 -30.08 0.48 10.05
N GLN A 77 -29.38 0.50 8.92
CA GLN A 77 -29.46 1.61 7.96
C GLN A 77 -30.86 1.72 7.35
N ALA A 78 -31.49 0.60 7.01
CA ALA A 78 -32.86 0.58 6.50
C ALA A 78 -33.88 1.11 7.51
N LEU A 79 -33.74 0.73 8.78
CA LEU A 79 -34.60 1.23 9.86
C LEU A 79 -34.37 2.72 10.14
N VAL A 80 -33.12 3.18 10.13
CA VAL A 80 -32.81 4.61 10.25
C VAL A 80 -33.39 5.39 9.08
N GLN A 81 -33.32 4.85 7.86
CA GLN A 81 -33.92 5.47 6.67
C GLN A 81 -35.44 5.57 6.81
N SER A 82 -36.14 4.51 7.23
CA SER A 82 -37.59 4.57 7.37
C SER A 82 -38.02 5.62 8.41
N LEU A 83 -37.36 5.64 9.58
CA LEU A 83 -37.64 6.62 10.62
C LEU A 83 -37.30 8.05 10.19
N ALA A 84 -36.26 8.24 9.38
CA ALA A 84 -35.90 9.54 8.82
C ALA A 84 -36.96 10.04 7.83
N MET A 85 -37.52 9.15 7.00
CA MET A 85 -38.64 9.48 6.12
C MET A 85 -39.90 9.82 6.94
N ASP A 86 -40.24 9.03 7.97
CA ASP A 86 -41.41 9.31 8.81
C ASP A 86 -41.33 10.67 9.51
N LYS A 87 -40.12 11.11 9.89
CA LYS A 87 -39.88 12.45 10.43
C LYS A 87 -39.97 13.56 9.38
N ALA A 88 -39.61 13.29 8.13
CA ALA A 88 -39.65 14.27 7.04
C ALA A 88 -41.09 14.54 6.55
N HIS A 89 -42.00 13.60 6.80
CA HIS A 89 -43.42 13.72 6.42
C HIS A 89 -44.29 14.38 7.50
N LYS A 90 -43.67 14.90 8.57
CA LYS A 90 -44.33 15.55 9.70
C LYS A 90 -43.83 16.99 9.85
#